data_AF-A0A7V7E8I6-F1
#
_entry.id   AF-A0A7V7E8I6-F1
#
_cell.length_a   1.000
_cell.length_b   1.000
_cell.length_c   1.000
_cell.angle_alpha   90.00
_cell.angle_beta   90.00
_cell.angle_gamma   90.00
#
_symmetry.space_group_name_H-M   'P 1'
#
loop_
_entity.id
_entity.type
_entity.pdbx_description
1 polymer ?
#
loop_
_entity_poly.entity_id
_entity_poly.type
_entity_poly.pdbx_seq_one_letter_code
_entity_poly.pdbx_strand_id
1 'polypeptide(L)' 'PLAAEWRLLSGQIRHTFTHFHLDLAVAVGRAGPKSAARGIWCSLDRLEDQALPTVMRKVVRHALAKAY' A
#
# COMPACT_ATOMS: atom_id res chain seq x y z
N PRO A 1 12.21 -2.59 -2.75
CA PRO A 1 11.22 -3.24 -1.86
C PRO A 1 11.92 -3.84 -0.63
N LEU A 2 11.25 -3.91 0.52
CA LEU A 2 11.78 -4.68 1.65
C LEU A 2 11.95 -6.16 1.23
N ALA A 3 13.01 -6.82 1.71
CA ALA A 3 13.14 -8.27 1.56
C ALA A 3 12.04 -8.95 2.40
N ALA A 4 11.02 -9.47 1.74
CA ALA A 4 9.85 -10.09 2.34
C ALA A 4 9.22 -11.09 1.34
N GLU A 5 8.40 -12.00 1.86
CA GLU A 5 7.55 -12.84 1.02
C GLU A 5 6.38 -12.01 0.49
N TRP A 6 6.54 -11.46 -0.71
CA TRP A 6 5.52 -10.66 -1.37
C TRP A 6 4.47 -11.54 -2.04
N ARG A 7 3.19 -11.22 -1.84
CA ARG A 7 2.06 -11.86 -2.52
C ARG A 7 1.16 -10.80 -3.15
N LEU A 8 0.78 -11.04 -4.40
CA LEU A 8 -0.22 -10.22 -5.08
C LEU A 8 -1.60 -10.44 -4.47
N LEU A 9 -2.31 -9.33 -4.25
CA LEU A 9 -3.71 -9.33 -3.86
C LEU A 9 -4.61 -9.44 -5.09
N SER A 10 -5.76 -10.08 -4.89
CA SER A 10 -6.79 -10.18 -5.92
C SER A 10 -7.50 -8.84 -6.14
N GLY A 11 -7.65 -8.45 -7.40
CA GLY A 11 -8.31 -7.22 -7.81
C GLY A 11 -7.33 -6.14 -8.26
N GLN A 12 -7.87 -5.06 -8.79
CA GLN A 12 -7.10 -3.92 -9.27
C GLN A 12 -7.71 -2.62 -8.77
N ILE A 13 -6.88 -1.59 -8.67
CA ILE A 13 -7.30 -0.23 -8.36
C ILE A 13 -7.10 0.62 -9.60
N ARG A 14 -8.13 1.38 -9.97
CA ARG A 14 -8.04 2.43 -10.99
C ARG A 14 -8.05 3.81 -10.34
N HIS A 15 -7.12 4.66 -10.76
CA HIS A 15 -7.10 6.07 -10.40
C HIS A 15 -6.97 6.93 -11.64
N THR A 16 -7.81 7.96 -11.74
CA THR A 16 -7.80 8.89 -12.87
C THR A 16 -7.07 10.16 -12.45
N PHE A 17 -5.98 10.43 -13.15
CA PHE A 17 -5.34 11.75 -13.18
C PHE A 17 -5.92 12.54 -14.34
N THR A 18 -5.60 13.84 -14.43
CA THR A 18 -6.10 14.71 -15.49
C THR A 18 -5.72 14.24 -16.89
N HIS A 19 -4.56 13.60 -17.06
CA HIS A 19 -4.03 13.22 -18.37
C HIS A 19 -4.04 11.72 -18.64
N PHE A 20 -4.23 10.88 -17.62
CA PHE A 20 -4.14 9.42 -17.78
C PHE A 20 -4.89 8.68 -16.67
N HIS A 21 -5.16 7.41 -16.95
CA HIS A 21 -5.63 6.45 -15.97
C HIS A 21 -4.48 5.55 -15.53
N LEU A 22 -4.38 5.32 -14.22
CA LEU A 22 -3.43 4.40 -13.64
C LEU A 22 -4.19 3.19 -13.10
N ASP A 23 -3.91 2.02 -13.67
CA ASP A 23 -4.34 0.73 -13.17
C ASP A 23 -3.21 0.04 -12.42
N LEU A 24 -3.47 -0.40 -11.21
CA LEU A 24 -2.47 -1.01 -10.34
C LEU A 24 -2.98 -2.25 -9.61
N ALA A 25 -2.15 -3.28 -9.63
CA ALA A 25 -2.23 -4.42 -8.73
C ALA A 25 -1.45 -4.10 -7.45
N VAL A 26 -1.90 -4.64 -6.31
CA VAL A 26 -1.26 -4.40 -5.02
C VAL A 26 -0.60 -5.69 -4.54
N ALA A 27 0.68 -5.61 -4.16
CA ALA A 27 1.38 -6.67 -3.47
C ALA A 27 1.54 -6.33 -1.99
N VAL A 28 1.41 -7.34 -1.13
CA VAL A 28 1.65 -7.22 0.32
C VAL A 28 2.74 -8.18 0.75
N GLY A 29 3.52 -7.79 1.75
CA GLY A 29 4.54 -8.63 2.37
C GLY A 29 4.53 -8.42 3.88
N ARG A 30 4.95 -9.45 4.63
CA ARG A 30 5.12 -9.36 6.07
C ARG A 30 6.57 -9.04 6.40
N ALA A 31 6.75 -8.06 7.27
CA ALA A 31 8.06 -7.64 7.76
C ALA A 31 8.26 -8.11 9.20
N GLY A 32 9.49 -8.45 9.55
CA GLY A 32 9.85 -8.79 10.91
C GLY A 32 10.00 -7.55 11.80
N PRO A 33 10.06 -7.71 13.14
CA PRO A 33 10.08 -6.59 14.09
C PRO A 33 11.26 -5.61 13.93
N LYS A 34 12.36 -6.03 13.31
CA LYS A 34 13.58 -5.22 13.09
C LYS A 34 13.88 -4.99 11.62
N SER A 35 12.89 -5.17 10.75
CA SER A 35 13.07 -4.97 9.31
C SER A 35 13.39 -3.50 9.01
N ALA A 36 14.60 -3.26 8.49
CA ALA A 36 14.99 -1.94 8.01
C ALA A 36 14.24 -1.61 6.71
N ALA A 37 13.40 -0.58 6.76
CA ALA A 37 12.66 -0.10 5.59
C ALA A 37 13.26 1.22 5.10
N ARG A 38 13.28 1.43 3.78
CA ARG A 38 13.46 2.78 3.22
C ARG A 38 12.16 3.56 3.42
N GLY A 39 12.07 4.27 4.53
CA GLY A 39 10.87 4.97 4.98
C GLY A 39 10.67 4.83 6.48
N ILE A 40 9.44 5.03 6.94
CA ILE A 40 9.07 4.90 8.35
C ILE A 40 8.02 3.81 8.53
N TRP A 41 8.09 3.11 9.66
CA TRP A 41 7.00 2.27 10.13
C TRP A 41 5.95 3.17 10.78
N CYS A 42 4.72 3.13 10.28
CA CYS A 42 3.60 3.89 10.78
C CYS A 42 2.48 2.93 11.19
N SER A 43 1.85 3.19 12.34
CA SER A 43 0.67 2.44 12.77
C SER A 43 -0.55 2.81 11.93
N LEU A 44 -1.52 1.90 11.82
CA LEU A 44 -2.69 2.11 10.93
C LEU A 44 -3.56 3.30 11.37
N ASP A 45 -3.63 3.56 12.67
CA ASP A 45 -4.33 4.70 13.27
C ASP A 45 -3.66 6.04 12.98
N ARG A 46 -2.35 6.07 12.69
CA ARG A 46 -1.59 7.30 12.36
C ARG A 46 -1.37 7.49 10.87
N LEU A 47 -2.00 6.67 10.05
CA LEU A 47 -1.83 6.72 8.61
C LEU A 47 -2.38 8.03 8.01
N GLU A 48 -3.41 8.60 8.63
CA GLU A 48 -3.99 9.89 8.22
C GLU A 48 -3.03 11.07 8.37
N ASP A 49 -2.11 10.99 9.34
CA ASP A 49 -1.08 12.01 9.56
C ASP A 49 0.02 12.01 8.48
N GLN A 50 0.11 10.95 7.68
CA GLN A 50 1.19 10.78 6.69
C GLN A 50 0.95 11.51 5.36
N ALA A 51 -0.09 12.35 5.28
CA ALA A 51 -0.44 13.15 4.10
C ALA A 51 -0.41 12.36 2.78
N LEU A 52 -0.83 11.09 2.81
CA LEU A 52 -0.75 10.19 1.65
C LEU A 52 -1.58 10.73 0.49
N PRO A 53 -1.08 10.75 -0.75
CA PRO A 53 -1.90 11.06 -1.93
C PRO A 53 -3.15 10.17 -2.02
N THR A 54 -4.21 10.67 -2.65
CA THR A 54 -5.50 9.96 -2.79
C THR A 54 -5.35 8.54 -3.35
N VAL A 55 -4.48 8.34 -4.34
CA VAL A 55 -4.18 7.02 -4.91
C VAL A 55 -3.55 6.07 -3.88
N MET A 56 -2.63 6.54 -3.03
CA MET A 56 -2.01 5.71 -2.00
C MET A 56 -2.98 5.35 -0.88
N ARG A 57 -3.91 6.26 -0.54
CA ARG A 57 -5.02 5.93 0.38
C ARG A 57 -5.91 4.82 -0.18
N LYS A 58 -6.14 4.78 -1.50
CA LYS A 58 -6.86 3.65 -2.14
C LYS A 58 -6.07 2.35 -2.01
N VAL A 59 -4.75 2.38 -2.21
CA VAL A 59 -3.87 1.21 -2.04
C VAL A 59 -3.98 0.63 -0.64
N VAL A 60 -3.90 1.45 0.40
CA VAL A 60 -3.98 0.97 1.79
C VAL A 60 -5.36 0.38 2.10
N ARG A 61 -6.45 1.04 1.69
CA ARG A 61 -7.81 0.50 1.87
C ARG A 61 -7.98 -0.86 1.17
N HIS A 62 -7.50 -0.98 -0.06
CA HIS A 62 -7.55 -2.25 -0.79
C HIS A 62 -6.73 -3.34 -0.09
N ALA A 63 -5.53 -3.01 0.40
CA ALA A 63 -4.70 -3.93 1.14
C ALA A 63 -5.39 -4.43 2.42
N LEU A 64 -5.97 -3.53 3.22
CA LEU A 64 -6.69 -3.87 4.44
C LEU A 64 -7.92 -4.75 4.20
N ALA A 65 -8.63 -4.55 3.08
CA ALA A 65 -9.84 -5.31 2.76
C ALA A 65 -9.58 -6.69 2.10
N LYS A 66 -8.35 -6.97 1.66
CA LYS A 66 -8.01 -8.17 0.87
C LYS A 66 -6.87 -9.00 1.45
N ALA A 67 -6.05 -8.41 2.32
CA ALA A 67 -4.93 -9.11 2.97
C ALA A 67 -5.32 -9.74 4.31
N TYR A 68 -6.44 -9.30 4.90
CA TYR A 68 -7.06 -9.80 6.12
C TYR A 68 -8.50 -10.20 5.81
#